data_AF-A0A7X7D676-F1
#
_entry.id   AF-A0A7X7D676-F1
#
_cell.length_a   1.000
_cell.length_b   1.000
_cell.length_c   1.000
_cell.angle_alpha   90.00
_cell.angle_beta   90.00
_cell.angle_gamma   90.00
#
_symmetry.space_group_name_H-M   'P 1'
#
loop_
_entity.id
_entity.type
_entity.pdbx_description
1 polymer ?
#
loop_
_entity_poly.entity_id
_entity_poly.type
_entity_poly.pdbx_seq_one_letter_code
_entity_poly.pdbx_strand_id
1 'polypeptide(L)'
;MTELPKIISVDDHVVEPAHVWQTWLPEKFRADGPRVERRGIGAMKHIGGGTYEQSFDPDGQPADCWVFGDLVYIHKRHVAAVGYSRDEMTMTPMTYDEMR
;
A
#
# COMPACT_ATOMS: atom_id res chain seq x y z
N MET A 1 19.20 15.69 -33.70
CA MET A 1 18.15 15.00 -32.93
C MET A 1 17.19 16.07 -32.43
N THR A 2 15.88 15.85 -32.52
CA THR A 2 14.89 16.79 -32.00
C THR A 2 14.85 16.67 -30.48
N GLU A 3 14.88 17.79 -29.76
CA GLU A 3 14.70 17.77 -28.30
C GLU A 3 13.26 17.34 -27.98
N LEU A 4 13.11 16.28 -27.19
CA LEU A 4 11.80 15.85 -26.71
C LEU A 4 11.33 16.82 -25.59
N PRO A 5 10.04 17.16 -25.53
CA PRO A 5 9.52 17.98 -24.45
C PRO A 5 9.67 17.27 -23.10
N LYS A 6 9.89 18.04 -22.04
CA LYS A 6 9.80 17.51 -20.67
C LYS A 6 8.38 16.99 -20.41
N ILE A 7 8.28 15.86 -19.75
CA ILE A 7 7.01 15.23 -19.37
C ILE A 7 6.63 15.70 -17.97
N ILE A 8 5.35 16.01 -17.76
CA ILE A 8 4.78 16.32 -16.45
C ILE A 8 3.97 15.10 -16.01
N SER A 9 4.29 14.53 -14.85
CA SER A 9 3.41 13.56 -14.21
C SER A 9 2.25 14.31 -13.57
N VAL A 10 1.03 13.92 -13.93
CA VAL A 10 -0.21 14.58 -13.47
C VAL A 10 -0.87 13.82 -12.32
N ASP A 11 -0.37 12.64 -11.98
CA ASP A 11 -0.92 11.78 -10.94
C ASP A 11 0.18 10.88 -10.35
N ASP A 12 0.75 11.32 -9.24
CA ASP A 12 1.69 10.55 -8.43
C ASP A 12 1.16 10.50 -6.99
N HIS A 13 1.40 9.38 -6.32
CA HIS A 13 1.06 9.19 -4.91
C HIS A 13 2.31 8.85 -4.11
N VAL A 14 2.31 9.26 -2.85
CA VAL A 14 3.34 8.89 -1.88
C VAL A 14 2.77 7.83 -0.93
N VAL A 15 3.59 6.85 -0.58
CA VAL A 15 3.33 5.97 0.56
C VAL A 15 4.06 6.56 1.76
N GLU A 16 3.32 6.97 2.77
CA GLU A 16 3.88 7.64 3.93
C GLU A 16 4.44 6.63 4.95
N PRO A 17 5.39 7.04 5.82
CA PRO A 17 5.86 6.21 6.91
C PRO A 17 4.73 5.72 7.81
N ALA A 18 4.79 4.46 8.23
CA ALA A 18 3.72 3.78 8.98
C ALA A 18 3.28 4.51 10.26
N HIS A 19 4.16 5.31 10.87
CA HIS A 19 3.92 5.99 12.13
C HIS A 19 3.32 7.40 11.99
N VAL A 20 3.13 7.93 10.78
CA VAL A 20 2.79 9.35 10.58
C VAL A 20 1.55 9.77 11.37
N TRP A 21 0.45 9.02 11.29
CA TRP A 21 -0.80 9.36 11.97
C TRP A 21 -0.74 9.11 13.47
N GLN A 22 -0.04 8.05 13.89
CA GLN A 22 0.16 7.75 15.31
C GLN A 22 1.07 8.79 15.99
N THR A 23 1.93 9.46 15.22
CA THR A 23 2.83 10.50 15.73
C THR A 23 2.19 11.87 15.71
N TRP A 24 1.56 12.24 14.59
CA TRP A 24 1.20 13.64 14.30
C TRP A 24 -0.28 13.97 14.47
N LEU A 25 -1.18 12.98 14.57
CA LEU A 25 -2.58 13.29 14.86
C LEU A 25 -2.72 13.84 16.29
N PRO A 26 -3.61 14.84 16.48
CA PRO A 26 -4.05 15.23 17.81
C PRO A 26 -4.56 14.01 18.60
N GLU A 27 -4.27 13.97 19.90
CA GLU A 27 -4.56 12.81 20.75
C GLU A 27 -6.01 12.32 20.65
N LYS A 28 -6.97 13.26 20.65
CA LYS A 28 -8.41 12.96 20.53
C LYS A 28 -8.82 12.25 19.24
N PHE A 29 -7.97 12.22 18.21
CA PHE A 29 -8.23 11.56 16.93
C PHE A 29 -7.31 10.37 16.66
N ARG A 30 -6.29 10.16 17.49
CA ARG A 30 -5.22 9.18 17.21
C ARG A 30 -5.73 7.73 17.25
N ALA A 31 -6.65 7.44 18.17
CA ALA A 31 -7.24 6.11 18.34
C ALA A 31 -8.07 5.70 17.12
N ASP A 32 -8.86 6.63 16.57
CA ASP A 32 -9.74 6.40 15.42
C ASP A 32 -9.08 6.72 14.08
N GLY A 33 -7.87 7.29 14.11
CA GLY A 33 -7.13 7.69 12.93
C GLY A 33 -6.54 6.51 12.16
N PRO A 34 -6.01 6.77 10.95
CA PRO A 34 -5.30 5.76 10.19
C PRO A 34 -4.14 5.14 10.95
N ARG A 35 -3.92 3.86 10.70
CA ARG A 35 -2.80 3.11 11.25
C ARG A 35 -2.39 1.99 10.31
N VAL A 36 -1.17 1.53 10.49
CA VAL A 36 -0.65 0.37 9.79
C VAL A 36 -0.72 -0.84 10.72
N GLU A 37 -1.23 -1.95 10.20
CA GLU A 37 -1.27 -3.24 10.89
C GLU A 37 -0.67 -4.34 10.02
N ARG A 38 0.25 -5.12 10.59
CA ARG A 38 0.78 -6.34 9.96
C ARG A 38 -0.28 -7.43 10.04
N ARG A 39 -0.70 -7.98 8.89
CA ARG A 39 -1.69 -9.08 8.80
C ARG A 39 -1.22 -10.15 7.83
N GLY A 40 -1.61 -11.40 8.09
CA GLY A 40 -1.48 -12.48 7.11
C GLY A 40 -2.59 -12.39 6.05
N ILE A 41 -2.20 -12.45 4.79
CA ILE A 41 -3.11 -12.28 3.65
C ILE A 41 -3.44 -13.63 3.02
N GLY A 42 -4.73 -13.90 2.88
CA GLY A 42 -5.25 -15.07 2.17
C GLY A 42 -5.34 -14.81 0.67
N ALA A 43 -6.56 -14.86 0.14
CA ALA A 43 -6.81 -14.61 -1.28
C ALA A 43 -6.91 -13.10 -1.57
N MET A 44 -6.42 -12.67 -2.72
CA MET A 44 -6.70 -11.36 -3.30
C MET A 44 -7.10 -11.51 -4.76
N LYS A 45 -8.12 -10.79 -5.18
CA LYS A 45 -8.60 -10.77 -6.55
C LYS A 45 -9.01 -9.36 -6.95
N HIS A 46 -8.43 -8.85 -8.03
CA HIS A 46 -8.86 -7.60 -8.62
C HIS A 46 -10.20 -7.80 -9.33
N ILE A 47 -11.19 -6.96 -9.02
CA ILE A 47 -12.54 -7.04 -9.60
C ILE A 47 -12.91 -5.81 -10.44
N GLY A 48 -11.97 -4.91 -10.69
CA GLY A 48 -12.12 -3.74 -11.56
C GLY A 48 -11.91 -2.40 -10.84
N GLY A 49 -11.44 -1.40 -11.59
CA GLY A 49 -11.08 -0.09 -11.03
C GLY A 49 -10.02 -0.22 -9.93
N GLY A 50 -10.24 0.46 -8.80
CA GLY A 50 -9.42 0.33 -7.59
C GLY A 50 -9.90 -0.73 -6.59
N THR A 51 -10.82 -1.62 -6.98
CA THR A 51 -11.53 -2.52 -6.06
C THR A 51 -10.97 -3.94 -6.09
N TYR A 52 -10.83 -4.53 -4.90
CA TYR A 52 -10.31 -5.89 -4.71
C TYR A 52 -11.22 -6.67 -3.76
N GLU A 53 -11.46 -7.95 -4.08
CA GLU A 53 -11.87 -8.94 -3.11
C GLU A 53 -10.62 -9.42 -2.38
N GLN A 54 -10.66 -9.45 -1.05
CA GLN A 54 -9.53 -9.87 -0.23
C GLN A 54 -9.99 -10.64 1.02
N SER A 55 -9.23 -11.65 1.41
CA SER A 55 -9.40 -12.36 2.68
C SER A 55 -8.12 -12.30 3.52
N PHE A 56 -8.29 -12.46 4.83
CA PHE A 56 -7.19 -12.55 5.78
C PHE A 56 -7.05 -13.99 6.25
N ASP A 57 -5.81 -14.42 6.37
CA ASP A 57 -5.43 -15.74 6.86
C ASP A 57 -4.23 -15.53 7.79
N PRO A 58 -4.32 -15.85 9.10
CA PRO A 58 -3.20 -15.71 10.02
C PRO A 58 -1.91 -16.41 9.56
N ASP A 59 -2.03 -17.49 8.78
CA ASP A 59 -0.92 -18.26 8.23
C ASP A 59 -0.52 -17.81 6.80
N GLY A 60 -1.23 -16.82 6.26
CA GLY A 60 -0.99 -16.25 4.94
C GLY A 60 0.26 -15.37 4.87
N GLN A 61 0.61 -14.94 3.65
CA GLN A 61 1.78 -14.08 3.45
C GLN A 61 1.61 -12.77 4.22
N PRO A 62 2.59 -12.33 5.02
CA PRO A 62 2.49 -11.09 5.76
C PRO A 62 2.45 -9.88 4.82
N ALA A 63 1.61 -8.91 5.14
CA ALA A 63 1.62 -7.59 4.55
C ALA A 63 1.26 -6.53 5.58
N ASP A 64 1.76 -5.32 5.33
CA ASP A 64 1.36 -4.16 6.10
C ASP A 64 0.10 -3.55 5.46
N CYS A 65 -0.94 -3.43 6.28
CA CYS A 65 -2.24 -2.97 5.86
C CYS A 65 -2.51 -1.57 6.42
N TRP A 66 -2.87 -0.63 5.57
CA TRP A 66 -3.38 0.67 6.00
C TRP A 66 -4.85 0.52 6.38
N VAL A 67 -5.18 0.82 7.64
CA VAL A 67 -6.51 0.62 8.23
C VAL A 67 -7.09 1.95 8.65
N PHE A 68 -8.32 2.23 8.25
CA PHE A 68 -9.09 3.40 8.69
C PHE A 68 -10.59 3.10 8.70
N GLY A 69 -11.20 3.13 9.90
CA GLY A 69 -12.55 2.60 10.08
C GLY A 69 -12.64 1.15 9.58
N ASP A 70 -13.61 0.89 8.70
CA ASP A 70 -13.81 -0.42 8.07
C ASP A 70 -12.95 -0.64 6.81
N LEU A 71 -12.23 0.39 6.35
CA LEU A 71 -11.38 0.30 5.17
C LEU A 71 -10.05 -0.35 5.55
N VAL A 72 -9.70 -1.42 4.82
CA VAL A 72 -8.40 -2.07 4.91
C VAL A 72 -7.77 -2.12 3.53
N TYR A 73 -6.70 -1.35 3.35
CA TYR A 73 -5.90 -1.37 2.14
C TYR A 73 -4.63 -2.20 2.37
N ILE A 74 -4.52 -3.31 1.65
CA ILE A 74 -3.33 -4.19 1.69
C ILE A 74 -2.27 -3.58 0.77
N HIS A 75 -1.06 -3.33 1.30
CA HIS A 75 0.06 -2.93 0.46
C HIS A 75 0.50 -4.08 -0.45
N LYS A 76 0.78 -3.74 -1.71
CA LYS A 76 1.04 -4.71 -2.78
C LYS A 76 2.22 -4.25 -3.62
N ARG A 77 3.00 -5.21 -4.14
CA ARG A 77 4.26 -4.91 -4.84
C ARG A 77 4.09 -3.94 -6.01
N HIS A 78 3.11 -4.09 -6.88
CA HIS A 78 2.91 -3.17 -8.03
C HIS A 78 2.60 -1.71 -7.65
N VAL A 79 2.23 -1.42 -6.40
CA VAL A 79 1.98 -0.05 -5.91
C VAL A 79 3.24 0.58 -5.31
N ALA A 80 4.16 -0.25 -4.80
CA ALA A 80 5.42 0.17 -4.17
C ALA A 80 6.61 -0.64 -4.71
N ALA A 81 6.77 -0.66 -6.04
CA ALA A 81 7.75 -1.51 -6.75
C ALA A 81 9.12 -0.84 -6.97
N VAL A 82 9.46 0.21 -6.22
CA VAL A 82 10.76 0.88 -6.38
C VAL A 82 11.88 -0.14 -6.18
N GLY A 83 12.84 -0.19 -7.11
CA GLY A 83 13.96 -1.13 -7.04
C GLY A 83 13.62 -2.60 -7.35
N TYR A 84 12.43 -2.90 -7.86
CA TYR A 84 12.04 -4.21 -8.38
C TYR A 84 12.07 -4.24 -9.91
N SER A 85 12.31 -5.42 -10.49
CA SER A 85 12.17 -5.60 -11.94
C SER A 85 10.70 -5.55 -12.36
N ARG A 86 10.44 -5.30 -13.65
CA ARG A 86 9.08 -5.25 -14.19
C ARG A 86 8.33 -6.58 -13.99
N ASP A 87 9.02 -7.70 -14.08
CA ASP A 87 8.42 -9.03 -13.92
C ASP A 87 7.97 -9.30 -12.47
N GLU A 88 8.53 -8.55 -11.51
CA GLU A 88 8.15 -8.61 -10.11
C GLU A 88 7.00 -7.65 -9.75
N MET A 89 6.53 -6.80 -10.67
CA MET A 89 5.43 -5.86 -10.41
C MET A 89 4.06 -6.57 -10.41
N THR A 90 3.82 -7.39 -9.38
CA THR A 90 2.63 -8.24 -9.24
C THR A 90 1.68 -7.75 -8.14
N MET A 91 0.51 -8.39 -8.03
CA MET A 91 -0.43 -8.22 -6.91
C MET A 91 0.00 -9.01 -5.66
N THR A 92 1.31 -9.12 -5.41
CA THR A 92 1.84 -9.83 -4.24
C THR A 92 1.72 -8.93 -3.01
N PRO A 93 1.21 -9.43 -1.86
CA PRO A 93 1.21 -8.69 -0.59
C PRO A 93 2.62 -8.24 -0.21
N MET A 94 2.74 -7.09 0.45
CA MET A 94 4.03 -6.48 0.76
C MET A 94 4.03 -5.81 2.14
N THR A 95 5.16 -5.90 2.83
CA THR A 95 5.46 -5.19 4.07
C THR A 95 6.26 -3.91 3.81
N TYR A 96 6.26 -2.97 4.74
CA TYR A 96 7.13 -1.78 4.69
C TYR A 96 8.62 -2.16 4.66
N ASP A 97 8.99 -3.30 5.25
CA ASP A 97 10.37 -3.81 5.24
C ASP A 97 10.85 -4.21 3.84
N GLU A 98 9.91 -4.55 2.95
CA GLU A 98 10.18 -4.89 1.55
C GLU A 98 10.12 -3.66 0.62
N MET A 99 9.49 -2.56 1.04
CA MET A 99 9.46 -1.32 0.28
C MET A 99 10.86 -0.66 0.26
N ARG A 100 11.24 -0.08 -0.88
CA ARG A 100 12.56 0.52 -1.10
C ARG A 100 12.46 1.97 -1.56
#